data_AF-A0A1H0RZN6-F1
#
_entry.id   AF-A0A1H0RZN6-F1
#
_cell.length_a   1.000
_cell.length_b   1.000
_cell.length_c   1.000
_cell.angle_alpha   90.00
_cell.angle_beta   90.00
_cell.angle_gamma   90.00
#
_symmetry.space_group_name_H-M   'P 1'
#
loop_
_entity.id
_entity.type
_entity.pdbx_description
1 polymer ?
#
loop_
_entity_poly.entity_id
_entity_poly.type
_entity_poly.pdbx_seq_one_letter_code
_entity_poly.pdbx_strand_id
1 'polypeptide(L)'
;METTERQHYWLPVPDRTGFAWTRHAFRGKHWDGRSADTSVCGVQCAMANPSELDWFQSPTCSDCMELLISEQSGAGSTEGEQ
;
A
#
# COMPACT_ATOMS: atom_id res chain seq x y z
N MET A 1 -16.32 -6.66 -18.23
CA MET A 1 -14.86 -6.75 -18.03
C MET A 1 -14.53 -5.83 -16.86
N GLU A 2 -14.58 -6.34 -15.63
CA GLU A 2 -13.91 -5.65 -14.53
C GLU A 2 -12.42 -5.88 -14.76
N THR A 3 -11.74 -4.91 -15.34
CA THR A 3 -10.34 -4.72 -14.98
C THR A 3 -10.37 -4.43 -13.49
N THR A 4 -10.25 -5.47 -12.66
CA THR A 4 -9.74 -5.32 -11.30
C THR A 4 -8.30 -4.88 -11.45
N GLU A 5 -8.10 -3.66 -11.96
CA GLU A 5 -6.92 -2.87 -11.68
C GLU A 5 -6.77 -3.01 -10.17
N ARG A 6 -5.63 -3.55 -9.77
CA ARG A 6 -5.31 -3.85 -8.39
C ARG A 6 -5.17 -2.51 -7.66
N GLN A 7 -6.32 -1.92 -7.36
CA GLN A 7 -6.44 -0.61 -6.75
C GLN A 7 -5.75 -0.69 -5.41
N HIS A 8 -4.84 0.24 -5.22
CA HIS A 8 -4.11 0.40 -3.99
C HIS A 8 -4.06 1.88 -3.67
N TYR A 9 -3.99 2.18 -2.39
CA TYR A 9 -3.74 3.51 -1.90
C TYR A 9 -2.56 3.47 -0.96
N TRP A 10 -1.88 4.60 -0.87
CA TRP A 10 -0.78 4.79 0.04
C TRP A 10 -1.29 5.48 1.30
N LEU A 11 -0.80 5.07 2.46
CA LEU A 11 -1.12 5.74 3.72
C LEU A 11 0.15 5.77 4.61
N PRO A 12 0.55 6.95 5.12
CA PRO A 12 1.48 7.05 6.23
C PRO A 12 0.94 6.31 7.45
N VAL A 13 1.72 5.39 7.96
CA VAL A 13 1.43 4.69 9.21
C VAL A 13 2.65 4.74 10.11
N PRO A 14 2.47 4.85 11.44
CA PRO A 14 3.56 4.75 12.37
C PRO A 14 4.15 3.33 12.31
N ASP A 15 5.47 3.23 12.34
CA ASP A 15 6.16 1.96 12.53
C ASP A 15 5.92 1.43 13.96
N ARG A 16 6.27 0.17 14.22
CA ARG A 16 6.15 -0.51 15.53
C ARG A 16 6.79 0.25 16.67
N THR A 17 7.80 1.08 16.38
CA THR A 17 8.49 1.91 17.37
C THR A 17 7.70 3.18 17.73
N GLY A 18 6.74 3.61 16.90
CA GLY A 18 5.93 4.82 17.08
C GLY A 18 6.66 6.14 16.82
N PHE A 19 7.97 6.11 16.56
CA PHE A 19 8.81 7.30 16.35
C PHE A 19 9.05 7.65 14.89
N ALA A 20 8.90 6.67 14.00
CA ALA A 20 9.06 6.84 12.56
C ALA A 20 7.74 6.52 11.87
N TRP A 21 7.43 7.30 10.84
CA TRP A 21 6.30 7.03 9.96
C TRP A 21 6.83 6.48 8.65
N THR A 22 6.13 5.53 8.06
CA THR A 22 6.44 4.98 6.74
C THR A 22 5.16 4.88 5.94
N ARG A 23 5.24 5.24 4.67
CA ARG A 23 4.12 5.18 3.76
C ARG A 23 4.03 3.78 3.18
N HIS A 24 3.04 3.03 3.63
CA HIS A 24 2.73 1.69 3.13
C HIS A 24 1.62 1.75 2.08
N ALA A 25 1.61 0.77 1.19
CA ALA A 25 0.50 0.56 0.27
C ALA A 25 -0.50 -0.41 0.89
N PHE A 26 -1.79 -0.17 0.66
CA PHE A 26 -2.91 -0.98 1.10
C PHE A 26 -3.84 -1.25 -0.08
N ARG A 27 -4.57 -2.38 -0.07
CA ARG A 27 -5.52 -2.71 -1.14
C ARG A 27 -6.82 -1.91 -0.97
N GLY A 28 -7.40 -1.51 -2.09
CA GLY A 28 -8.66 -0.75 -2.15
C GLY A 28 -8.48 0.63 -2.76
N LYS A 29 -9.56 1.42 -2.75
CA LYS A 29 -9.62 2.76 -3.35
C LYS A 29 -9.03 3.85 -2.47
N HIS A 30 -9.37 3.82 -1.19
CA HIS A 30 -8.95 4.79 -0.20
C HIS A 30 -9.06 4.18 1.20
N TRP A 31 -8.49 4.86 2.18
CA TRP A 31 -8.71 4.53 3.58
C TRP A 31 -10.14 4.90 4.00
N ASP A 32 -10.82 3.97 4.67
CA ASP A 32 -12.23 4.05 5.08
C ASP A 32 -12.41 4.40 6.56
N GLY A 33 -11.32 4.70 7.28
CA GLY A 33 -11.34 5.01 8.70
C GLY A 33 -11.12 3.82 9.64
N ARG A 34 -10.86 2.61 9.11
CA ARG A 34 -10.47 1.46 9.93
C ARG A 34 -9.18 1.74 10.73
N SER A 35 -9.10 1.18 11.93
CA SER A 35 -7.99 1.41 12.88
C SER A 35 -6.73 0.59 12.60
N ALA A 36 -6.83 -0.43 11.75
CA ALA A 36 -5.69 -1.24 11.33
C ALA A 36 -5.97 -1.91 9.98
N ASP A 37 -4.91 -2.16 9.22
CA ASP A 37 -4.94 -3.05 8.06
C ASP A 37 -3.57 -3.69 7.81
N THR A 38 -3.57 -4.69 6.93
CA THR A 38 -2.36 -5.32 6.41
C THR A 38 -1.90 -4.61 5.15
N SER A 39 -0.67 -4.10 5.18
CA SER A 39 -0.02 -3.52 3.99
C SER A 39 0.27 -4.57 2.91
N VAL A 40 0.56 -4.12 1.70
CA VAL A 40 0.91 -5.01 0.57
C VAL A 40 2.15 -5.86 0.89
N CYS A 41 3.11 -5.36 1.67
CA CYS A 41 4.27 -6.13 2.13
C CYS A 41 3.96 -7.10 3.29
N GLY A 42 2.70 -7.22 3.72
CA GLY A 42 2.27 -8.18 4.75
C GLY A 42 2.44 -7.68 6.19
N VAL A 43 2.85 -6.43 6.40
CA VAL A 43 2.98 -5.84 7.74
C VAL A 43 1.60 -5.36 8.22
N GLN A 44 1.20 -5.80 9.41
CA GLN A 44 0.03 -5.28 10.10
C GLN A 44 0.36 -3.89 10.69
N CYS A 45 -0.39 -2.88 10.26
CA CYS A 45 -0.15 -1.49 10.60
C CYS A 45 -1.34 -0.91 11.37
N ALA A 46 -1.07 -0.13 12.41
CA ALA A 46 -2.08 0.75 12.99
C ALA A 46 -2.33 1.92 12.05
N MET A 47 -3.58 2.18 11.71
CA MET A 47 -3.98 3.24 10.80
C MET A 47 -4.59 4.39 11.58
N ALA A 48 -4.14 5.60 11.29
CA ALA A 48 -4.68 6.83 11.81
C ALA A 48 -4.78 7.84 10.68
N ASN A 49 -5.59 8.88 10.87
CA ASN A 49 -5.70 9.95 9.89
C ASN A 49 -4.37 10.74 9.86
N PRO A 50 -3.58 10.67 8.78
CA PRO A 50 -2.30 11.35 8.74
C PRO A 50 -2.50 12.84 8.51
N SER A 51 -1.75 13.65 9.23
CA SER A 51 -1.60 15.07 8.96
C SER A 51 -0.75 15.32 7.71
N GLU A 52 -0.79 16.53 7.16
CA GLU A 52 0.10 16.91 6.05
C GLU A 52 1.58 16.75 6.39
N LEU A 53 1.95 16.96 7.65
CA LEU A 53 3.33 16.78 8.12
C LEU A 53 3.74 15.31 8.08
N ASP A 54 2.85 14.39 8.48
CA ASP A 54 3.10 12.95 8.40
C ASP A 54 3.33 12.53 6.94
N TRP A 55 2.55 13.07 6.00
CA TRP A 55 2.74 12.82 4.57
C TRP A 55 4.09 13.31 4.06
N PHE A 56 4.55 14.46 4.52
CA PHE A 56 5.82 15.06 4.13
C PHE A 56 7.03 14.28 4.68
N GLN A 57 6.95 13.81 5.93
CA GLN A 57 8.07 13.15 6.61
C GLN A 57 8.14 11.65 6.37
N SER A 58 7.06 11.02 5.91
CA SER A 58 7.00 9.57 5.74
C SER A 58 7.65 9.12 4.43
N PRO A 59 8.83 8.46 4.48
CA PRO A 59 9.38 7.80 3.30
C PRO A 59 8.43 6.70 2.80
N THR A 60 8.53 6.39 1.50
CA THR A 60 7.80 5.30 0.89
C THR A 60 8.45 3.96 1.22
N CYS A 61 7.65 2.96 1.64
CA CYS A 61 8.13 1.60 1.86
C CYS A 61 8.63 0.99 0.54
N SER A 62 9.91 0.61 0.48
CA SER A 62 10.54 -0.04 -0.68
C SER A 62 9.83 -1.33 -1.05
N ASP A 63 9.51 -2.17 -0.06
CA ASP A 63 8.93 -3.49 -0.31
C ASP A 63 7.54 -3.38 -0.93
N CYS A 64 6.71 -2.43 -0.45
CA CYS A 64 5.42 -2.16 -1.05
C CYS A 64 5.56 -1.66 -2.49
N MET A 65 6.55 -0.80 -2.75
CA MET A 65 6.80 -0.27 -4.10
C MET A 65 7.25 -1.38 -5.05
N GLU A 66 8.22 -2.19 -4.66
CA GLU A 66 8.74 -3.29 -5.47
C GLU A 66 7.68 -4.35 -5.77
N LEU A 67 6.86 -4.72 -4.77
CA LEU A 67 5.75 -5.65 -4.98
C LEU A 67 4.74 -5.09 -6.00
N LEU A 68 4.34 -3.83 -5.87
CA LEU A 68 3.40 -3.23 -6.82
C LEU A 68 3.98 -3.11 -8.24
N ILE A 69 5.27 -2.77 -8.38
CA ILE A 69 5.95 -2.76 -9.68
C ILE A 69 6.01 -4.16 -10.28
N SER A 70 6.35 -5.17 -9.47
CA SER A 70 6.40 -6.58 -9.89
C SER A 70 5.01 -7.06 -10.34
N GLU A 71 3.95 -6.71 -9.62
CA GLU A 71 2.58 -7.04 -9.99
C GLU A 71 2.14 -6.39 -11.30
N GLN A 72 2.54 -5.14 -11.55
CA GLN A 72 2.25 -4.45 -12.80
C GLN A 72 3.05 -5.03 -13.97
N SER A 73 4.31 -5.42 -13.73
CA SER A 73 5.20 -6.01 -14.75
C SER A 73 4.79 -7.46 -15.08
N GLY A 74 4.30 -8.21 -14.09
CA GLY A 74 3.79 -9.57 -14.23
C GLY A 74 2.38 -9.67 -14.82
N ALA A 75 1.63 -8.57 -14.88
CA ALA A 75 0.32 -8.51 -15.56
C ALA A 75 0.42 -8.60 -17.11
N GLY A 76 1.63 -8.75 -17.64
CA GLY A 76 1.91 -8.97 -19.07
C GLY A 76 2.09 -10.43 -19.49
N SER A 77 1.72 -11.42 -18.68
CA SER A 77 1.83 -12.84 -19.07
C SER A 77 0.78 -13.73 -18.41
N THR A 78 -0.44 -13.71 -18.95
CA THR A 78 -1.22 -14.95 -19.09
C THR A 78 -1.62 -15.07 -20.55
N GLU A 79 -0.91 -15.94 -21.26
CA GLU A 79 -1.22 -16.55 -22.57
C GLU A 79 -2.70 -17.00 -22.62
N GLY A 80 -3.43 -16.94 -23.74
CA GLY A 80 -3.21 -17.74 -24.93
C GLY A 80 -4.11 -18.99 -24.91
N GLU A 81 -4.95 -19.11 -25.96
CA GLU A 81 -5.48 -20.36 -26.53
C GLU A 81 -6.50 -21.21 -25.72
N GLN A 82 -7.79 -21.08 -26.08
CA GLN A 82 -8.59 -22.14 -26.75
C GLN A 82 -9.96 -21.60 -27.18
#